data_AF-A0A945ULV4-F1
#
_entry.id   AF-A0A945ULV4-F1
#
_cell.length_a   1.000
_cell.length_b   1.000
_cell.length_c   1.000
_cell.angle_alpha   90.00
_cell.angle_beta   90.00
_cell.angle_gamma   90.00
#
_symmetry.space_group_name_H-M   'P 1'
#
loop_
_entity.id
_entity.type
_entity.pdbx_description
1 polymer ?
#
loop_
_entity_poly.entity_id
_entity_poly.type
_entity_poly.pdbx_seq_one_letter_code
_entity_poly.pdbx_strand_id
1 'polypeptide(L)' 'MDEAGRYLALAHRLADAAGEIIRPYFRANVAVETKADESPVTIADREAERAMRAIIEAECPDHGIRGE' A
#
# COMPACT_ATOMS: atom_id res chain seq x y z
N MET A 1 12.40 -5.61 21.75
CA MET A 1 11.15 -5.35 21.03
C MET A 1 10.52 -6.71 20.80
N ASP A 2 9.29 -6.91 21.24
CA ASP A 2 8.58 -8.17 20.97
C ASP A 2 8.15 -8.22 19.49
N GLU A 3 7.62 -9.38 19.10
CA GLU A 3 7.20 -9.62 17.72
C GLU A 3 6.10 -8.62 17.28
N ALA A 4 5.13 -8.36 18.16
CA ALA A 4 4.06 -7.39 17.89
C ALA A 4 4.60 -5.98 17.67
N GLY A 5 5.58 -5.53 18.47
CA GLY A 5 6.22 -4.22 18.32
C GLY A 5 6.96 -4.08 16.98
N ARG A 6 7.60 -5.16 16.50
CA ARG A 6 8.25 -5.17 15.18
C ARG A 6 7.25 -4.99 14.05
N TYR A 7 6.13 -5.72 14.10
CA TYR A 7 5.09 -5.60 13.06
C TYR A 7 4.38 -4.25 13.11
N LEU A 8 4.19 -3.66 14.29
CA LEU A 8 3.64 -2.31 14.41
C LEU A 8 4.56 -1.26 13.78
N ALA A 9 5.88 -1.35 14.02
CA ALA A 9 6.85 -0.46 13.40
C ALA A 9 6.87 -0.62 11.87
N LEU A 10 6.77 -1.85 11.37
CA LEU A 10 6.64 -2.13 9.93
C LEU A 10 5.33 -1.52 9.37
N ALA A 11 4.20 -1.69 10.05
CA ALA A 11 2.92 -1.14 9.62
C ALA A 11 2.95 0.39 9.51
N HIS A 12 3.62 1.08 10.43
CA HIS A 12 3.83 2.53 10.32
C HIS A 12 4.64 2.91 9.08
N ARG A 13 5.75 2.20 8.82
CA ARG A 13 6.55 2.42 7.60
C ARG A 13 5.74 2.21 6.31
N LEU A 14 4.88 1.19 6.28
CA LEU A 14 4.00 0.93 5.13
C LEU A 14 3.01 2.09 4.92
N ALA A 15 2.39 2.57 6.01
CA ALA A 15 1.46 3.70 5.97
C ALA A 15 2.16 5.00 5.52
N ASP A 16 3.39 5.25 5.97
CA ASP A 16 4.17 6.40 5.56
C ASP A 16 4.50 6.34 4.06
N ALA A 17 5.01 5.21 3.57
CA ALA A 17 5.35 5.03 2.15
C ALA A 17 4.12 5.17 1.23
N ALA A 18 2.98 4.56 1.61
CA ALA A 18 1.73 4.75 0.89
C ALA A 18 1.28 6.22 0.92
N GLY A 19 1.39 6.88 2.07
CA GLY A 19 1.05 8.29 2.23
C GLY A 19 1.87 9.23 1.34
N GLU A 20 3.17 8.98 1.19
CA GLU A 20 4.04 9.75 0.29
C GLU A 20 3.62 9.63 -1.17
N ILE A 21 3.18 8.45 -1.60
CA ILE A 21 2.72 8.19 -2.96
C ILE A 21 1.34 8.79 -3.22
N ILE A 22 0.42 8.67 -2.26
CA ILE A 22 -0.97 9.11 -2.43
C ILE A 22 -1.07 10.64 -2.40
N ARG A 23 -0.29 11.33 -1.56
CA ARG A 23 -0.39 12.78 -1.33
C ARG A 23 -0.33 13.64 -2.61
N PRO A 24 0.58 13.42 -3.57
CA PRO A 24 0.61 14.16 -4.83
C PRO A 24 -0.66 14.05 -5.68
N TYR A 25 -1.42 12.95 -5.54
CA TYR A 25 -2.66 12.72 -6.27
C TYR A 25 -3.87 13.38 -5.59
N PHE A 26 -3.75 13.82 -4.34
CA PHE A 26 -4.84 14.45 -3.62
C PHE A 26 -5.26 15.77 -4.28
N ARG A 27 -6.54 15.86 -4.66
CA ARG A 27 -7.12 17.00 -5.41
C ARG A 27 -6.52 17.23 -6.80
N ALA A 28 -5.75 16.27 -7.32
CA ALA A 28 -5.38 16.24 -8.72
C ALA A 28 -6.52 15.65 -9.57
N ASN A 29 -6.50 15.91 -10.88
CA ASN A 29 -7.39 15.23 -11.81
C ASN A 29 -6.80 13.85 -12.13
N VAL A 30 -7.28 12.80 -11.45
CA VAL A 30 -6.77 11.44 -11.56
C VAL A 30 -7.78 10.57 -12.30
N ALA A 31 -7.30 9.77 -13.25
CA ALA A 31 -8.15 8.79 -13.92
C ALA A 31 -8.57 7.70 -12.92
N VAL A 32 -9.87 7.42 -12.90
CA VAL A 32 -10.46 6.31 -12.15
C VAL A 32 -10.76 5.19 -13.14
N GLU A 33 -10.20 4.02 -12.87
CA GLU A 33 -10.53 2.77 -13.54
C GLU A 33 -11.55 2.00 -12.69
N THR A 34 -12.39 1.19 -13.33
CA THR A 34 -13.34 0.31 -12.63
C THR A 34 -12.84 -1.13 -12.75
N LYS A 35 -12.65 -1.81 -11.61
CA LYS A 35 -12.29 -3.23 -11.56
C LYS A 35 -13.47 -4.11 -12.01
N ALA A 36 -13.22 -5.40 -12.22
CA ALA A 36 -14.24 -6.35 -12.66
C ALA A 36 -15.38 -6.54 -11.65
N ASP A 37 -15.14 -6.24 -10.38
CA ASP A 37 -16.13 -6.24 -9.28
C ASP A 37 -16.80 -4.87 -9.08
N GLU A 38 -16.69 -3.98 -10.07
CA GLU A 38 -17.27 -2.62 -10.08
C GLU A 38 -16.65 -1.65 -9.07
N SER A 39 -15.62 -2.07 -8.31
CA SER A 39 -14.92 -1.16 -7.41
C SER A 39 -14.02 -0.17 -8.18
N PRO A 40 -13.94 1.11 -7.76
CA PRO A 40 -13.04 2.08 -8.38
C PRO A 40 -11.59 1.84 -7.94
N VAL A 41 -10.65 2.04 -8.86
CA VAL A 41 -9.21 2.02 -8.58
C VAL A 41 -8.51 3.14 -9.36
N THR A 42 -7.53 3.77 -8.75
CA THR A 42 -6.73 4.82 -9.36
C THR A 42 -5.27 4.41 -9.47
N ILE A 43 -4.49 5.21 -10.19
CA ILE A 43 -3.02 5.05 -10.20
C ILE A 43 -2.41 5.19 -8.80
N ALA A 44 -2.99 6.01 -7.92
CA ALA A 44 -2.51 6.19 -6.56
C ALA A 44 -2.64 4.89 -5.75
N ASP A 45 -3.76 4.19 -5.89
CA ASP A 45 -4.00 2.90 -5.20
C ASP A 45 -3.01 1.83 -5.66
N ARG A 46 -2.82 1.73 -6.99
CA ARG A 46 -1.90 0.75 -7.61
C ARG A 46 -0.44 0.96 -7.18
N GLU A 47 0.03 2.21 -7.18
CA GLU A 47 1.41 2.53 -6.82
C GLU A 47 1.64 2.39 -5.30
N ALA A 48 0.67 2.79 -4.48
CA ALA A 48 0.74 2.61 -3.02
C ALA A 48 0.79 1.12 -2.65
N GLU A 49 -0.06 0.28 -3.24
CA GLU A 49 -0.02 -1.16 -3.03
C GLU A 49 1.33 -1.75 -3.45
N ARG A 50 1.84 -1.38 -4.63
CA ARG A 50 3.14 -1.86 -5.13
C ARG A 50 4.28 -1.53 -4.16
N ALA A 51 4.32 -0.31 -3.65
CA ALA A 51 5.36 0.10 -2.70
C ALA A 51 5.27 -0.67 -1.37
N MET A 52 4.06 -0.84 -0.83
CA MET A 52 3.87 -1.62 0.39
C MET A 52 4.25 -3.09 0.20
N ARG A 53 3.87 -3.71 -0.93
CA ARG A 53 4.26 -5.09 -1.26
C ARG A 53 5.76 -5.26 -1.31
N ALA A 54 6.47 -4.36 -1.98
CA ALA A 54 7.94 -4.43 -2.07
C ALA A 54 8.60 -4.36 -0.68
N ILE A 55 8.08 -3.56 0.24
CA ILE A 55 8.57 -3.49 1.61
C ILE A 55 8.26 -4.79 2.37
N ILE A 56 7.03 -5.32 2.26
CA ILE A 56 6.64 -6.57 2.94
C ILE A 56 7.48 -7.75 2.44
N GLU A 57 7.66 -7.88 1.13
CA GLU A 57 8.45 -8.96 0.52
C GLU A 57 9.92 -8.92 0.97
N ALA A 58 10.48 -7.74 1.21
CA ALA A 58 11.83 -7.57 1.71
C ALA A 58 11.97 -7.89 3.20
N GLU A 59 10.99 -7.51 4.03
CA GLU A 59 11.08 -7.56 5.50
C GLU A 59 10.44 -8.83 6.11
N CYS A 60 9.48 -9.42 5.39
CA CYS A 60 8.69 -10.58 5.80
C CYS A 60 8.45 -11.53 4.60
N PRO A 61 9.50 -12.12 4.01
CA PRO A 61 9.39 -12.93 2.78
C PRO A 61 8.48 -14.16 2.92
N ASP A 62 8.31 -14.69 4.14
CA ASP A 62 7.48 -15.85 4.42
C ASP A 62 5.99 -15.50 4.65
N HIS A 63 5.64 -14.21 4.69
CA HIS A 63 4.26 -13.78 4.94
C HIS A 63 3.46 -13.73 3.64
N GLY A 64 2.23 -14.23 3.69
CA GLY A 64 1.26 -14.02 2.62
C GLY A 64 0.77 -12.57 2.59
N ILE A 65 0.48 -12.06 1.39
CA ILE A 65 -0.15 -10.74 1.18
C ILE A 65 -1.56 -10.95 0.64
N ARG A 66 -2.57 -10.52 1.38
CA ARG A 66 -3.97 -10.49 0.94
C ARG A 66 -4.27 -9.10 0.36
N GLY A 67 -4.40 -9.01 -0.96
CA GLY A 67 -4.87 -7.80 -1.66
C GLY A 67 -6.33 -7.92 -2.13
N GLU A 68 -6.83 -6.85 -2.73
CA GLU A 68 -8.20 -6.68 -3.26
C GLU A 68 -8.28 -6.65 -4.79
#